data_AF-A0A653DF15-F1
#
_entry.id   AF-A0A653DF15-F1
#
_cell.length_a   1.000
_cell.length_b   1.000
_cell.length_c   1.000
_cell.angle_alpha   90.00
_cell.angle_beta   90.00
_cell.angle_gamma   90.00
#
_symmetry.space_group_name_H-M   'P 1'
#
loop_
_entity.id
_entity.type
_entity.pdbx_description
1 polymer ?
#
loop_
_entity_poly.entity_id
_entity_poly.type
_entity_poly.pdbx_seq_one_letter_code
_entity_poly.pdbx_strand_id
1 'polypeptide(L)'
;MFLCCFCMTVVLQERTHQTLLNGVEHFDKTTMKHTKTTEKVVLPDKTVIEQEKGQRNLISGIENFDSSKLKHAETQEKNPLPTKEIIDQEKKA
;
A
#
# COMPACT_ATOMS: atom_id res chain seq x y z
N MET A 1 5.30 -60.98 16.72
CA MET A 1 4.02 -60.32 16.34
C MET A 1 4.20 -58.84 15.97
N PHE A 2 4.92 -58.04 16.77
CA PHE A 2 5.11 -56.60 16.53
C PHE A 2 5.80 -56.21 15.21
N LEU A 3 6.86 -56.92 14.80
CA LEU A 3 7.59 -56.62 13.55
C LEU A 3 6.74 -56.84 12.29
N CYS A 4 5.84 -57.82 12.31
CA CYS A 4 4.90 -58.08 11.21
C CYS A 4 3.80 -57.00 11.13
N CYS A 5 3.32 -56.54 12.28
CA CYS A 5 2.35 -55.44 12.35
C CYS A 5 2.94 -54.13 11.78
N PHE A 6 4.18 -53.79 12.16
CA PHE A 6 4.90 -52.62 11.63
C PHE A 6 5.17 -52.72 10.12
N CYS A 7 5.53 -53.92 9.63
CA CYS A 7 5.70 -54.15 8.19
C CYS A 7 4.40 -53.92 7.41
N MET A 8 3.26 -54.42 7.92
CA MET A 8 1.96 -54.20 7.28
C MET A 8 1.57 -52.72 7.23
N THR A 9 1.84 -51.95 8.27
CA THR A 9 1.55 -50.50 8.26
C THR A 9 2.41 -49.73 7.28
N VAL A 10 3.71 -50.06 7.17
CA VAL A 10 4.62 -49.42 6.21
C VAL A 10 4.23 -49.73 4.77
N VAL A 11 3.88 -50.99 4.47
CA VAL A 11 3.44 -51.39 3.12
C VAL A 11 2.12 -50.71 2.73
N LEU A 12 1.19 -50.53 3.66
CA LEU A 12 -0.06 -49.79 3.40
C LEU A 12 0.19 -48.31 3.11
N GLN A 13 1.09 -47.68 3.88
CA GLN A 13 1.50 -46.30 3.64
C GLN A 13 2.17 -46.13 2.28
N GLU A 14 3.05 -47.05 1.89
CA GLU A 14 3.71 -47.06 0.59
C GLU A 14 2.72 -47.21 -0.55
N ARG A 15 1.74 -48.13 -0.45
CA ARG A 15 0.68 -48.28 -1.46
C ARG A 15 -0.18 -47.03 -1.61
N THR A 16 -0.46 -46.35 -0.50
CA THR A 16 -1.19 -45.09 -0.51
C THR A 16 -0.38 -44.02 -1.22
N HIS A 17 0.92 -43.92 -0.92
CA HIS A 17 1.83 -42.99 -1.58
C HIS A 17 1.91 -43.24 -3.09
N GLN A 18 2.06 -44.49 -3.52
CA GLN A 18 2.12 -44.87 -4.94
C GLN A 18 0.82 -44.54 -5.68
N THR A 19 -0.34 -44.76 -5.05
CA THR A 19 -1.63 -44.41 -5.66
C THR A 19 -1.74 -42.90 -5.91
N LEU A 20 -1.31 -42.08 -4.95
CA LEU A 20 -1.33 -40.62 -5.08
C LEU A 20 -0.37 -40.14 -6.16
N LEU A 21 0.85 -40.68 -6.20
CA LEU A 21 1.84 -40.36 -7.22
C LEU A 21 1.34 -40.70 -8.63
N ASN A 22 0.84 -41.93 -8.82
CA ASN A 22 0.34 -42.37 -10.12
C ASN A 22 -0.83 -41.51 -10.60
N GLY A 23 -1.72 -41.10 -9.69
CA GLY A 23 -2.85 -40.23 -10.00
C GLY A 23 -2.43 -38.83 -10.45
N VAL A 24 -1.33 -38.30 -9.93
CA VAL A 24 -0.78 -37.00 -10.33
C VAL A 24 0.06 -37.11 -11.61
N GLU A 25 0.85 -38.18 -11.75
CA GLU A 25 1.72 -38.41 -12.93
C GLU A 25 0.90 -38.60 -14.21
N HIS A 26 -0.21 -39.33 -14.12
CA HIS A 26 -1.11 -39.62 -15.25
C HIS A 26 -2.35 -38.72 -15.25
N PHE A 27 -2.31 -37.59 -14.55
CA PHE A 27 -3.44 -36.68 -14.48
C PHE A 27 -3.78 -36.09 -15.86
N ASP A 28 -4.97 -36.40 -16.36
CA ASP A 28 -5.45 -35.89 -17.63
C ASP A 28 -5.90 -34.43 -17.52
N LYS A 29 -5.04 -33.53 -18.02
CA LYS A 29 -5.29 -32.08 -18.05
C LYS A 29 -6.52 -31.70 -18.88
N THR A 30 -7.00 -32.56 -19.79
CA THR A 30 -8.20 -32.28 -20.59
C THR A 30 -9.49 -32.37 -19.78
N THR A 31 -9.47 -33.07 -18.64
CA THR A 31 -10.60 -33.14 -17.70
C THR A 31 -10.78 -31.87 -16.87
N MET A 32 -9.79 -30.97 -16.88
CA MET A 32 -9.88 -29.69 -16.18
C MET A 32 -10.90 -28.78 -16.86
N LYS A 33 -11.76 -28.16 -16.05
CA LYS A 33 -12.68 -27.13 -16.56
C LYS A 33 -11.86 -25.97 -17.13
N HIS A 34 -12.16 -25.58 -18.37
CA HIS A 34 -11.58 -24.37 -18.96
C HIS A 34 -12.05 -23.14 -18.18
N THR A 35 -11.11 -22.48 -17.53
CA THR A 35 -11.34 -21.19 -16.90
C THR A 35 -10.85 -20.11 -17.84
N LYS A 36 -11.77 -19.29 -18.37
CA LYS A 36 -11.41 -18.08 -19.11
C LYS A 36 -10.83 -17.06 -18.13
N THR A 37 -9.52 -16.90 -18.13
CA THR A 37 -8.85 -15.82 -17.40
C THR A 37 -9.20 -14.49 -18.06
N THR A 38 -9.85 -13.61 -17.30
CA THR A 38 -10.08 -12.22 -17.71
C THR A 38 -8.98 -11.37 -17.09
N GLU A 39 -8.06 -10.89 -17.92
CA GLU A 39 -7.10 -9.87 -17.49
C GLU A 39 -7.90 -8.59 -17.24
N LYS A 40 -8.03 -8.18 -15.97
CA LYS A 40 -8.63 -6.90 -15.60
C LYS A 40 -7.65 -5.78 -15.94
N VAL A 41 -7.44 -5.51 -17.22
CA VAL A 41 -6.91 -4.21 -17.66
C VAL A 41 -8.08 -3.23 -17.65
N VAL A 42 -8.49 -2.83 -16.44
CA VAL A 42 -9.41 -1.70 -16.31
C VAL A 42 -8.58 -0.44 -16.47
N LEU A 43 -8.81 0.28 -17.57
CA LEU A 43 -8.25 1.62 -17.73
C LEU A 43 -8.83 2.50 -16.62
N PRO A 44 -8.02 3.37 -16.00
CA PRO A 44 -8.52 4.34 -15.04
C PRO A 44 -9.67 5.15 -15.65
N ASP A 45 -10.71 5.42 -14.87
CA ASP A 45 -11.81 6.25 -15.32
C ASP A 45 -11.34 7.67 -15.64
N LYS A 46 -12.05 8.35 -16.55
CA LYS A 46 -11.73 9.74 -16.95
C LYS A 46 -11.61 10.68 -15.75
N THR A 47 -12.43 10.46 -14.72
CA THR A 47 -12.43 11.22 -13.46
C THR A 47 -11.11 11.10 -12.72
N VAL A 48 -10.54 9.90 -12.63
CA VAL A 48 -9.27 9.64 -11.96
C VAL A 48 -8.12 10.31 -12.71
N ILE A 49 -8.14 10.26 -14.04
CA ILE A 49 -7.13 10.89 -14.89
C ILE A 49 -7.17 12.42 -14.74
N GLU A 50 -8.36 13.01 -14.74
CA GLU A 50 -8.53 14.46 -14.55
C GLU A 50 -8.09 14.91 -13.17
N GLN A 51 -8.43 14.14 -12.13
CA GLN A 51 -7.99 14.40 -10.76
C GLN A 51 -6.46 14.37 -10.65
N GLU A 52 -5.82 13.33 -11.18
CA GLU A 52 -4.35 13.22 -11.12
C GLU A 52 -3.67 14.31 -11.95
N LYS A 53 -4.22 14.67 -13.11
CA LYS A 53 -3.74 15.81 -13.89
C LYS A 53 -3.83 17.11 -13.11
N GLY A 54 -4.93 17.34 -12.41
CA GLY A 54 -5.10 18.50 -11.52
C GLY A 54 -4.05 18.54 -10.41
N GLN A 55 -3.82 17.40 -9.75
CA GLN A 55 -2.80 17.29 -8.71
C GLN A 55 -1.38 17.57 -9.25
N ARG A 56 -1.00 16.97 -10.38
CA ARG A 56 0.31 17.20 -11.00
C ARG A 56 0.51 18.66 -11.40
N ASN A 57 -0.52 19.30 -11.95
CA ASN A 57 -0.47 20.71 -12.32
C ASN A 57 -0.26 21.61 -11.10
N LEU A 58 -0.92 21.31 -9.98
CA LEU A 58 -0.76 22.06 -8.73
C LEU A 58 0.68 21.93 -8.19
N ILE A 59 1.19 20.69 -8.11
CA ILE A 59 2.55 20.42 -7.63
C ILE A 59 3.57 21.14 -8.50
N SER A 60 3.47 20.98 -9.82
CA SER A 60 4.37 21.65 -10.77
C SER A 60 4.29 23.18 -10.67
N GLY A 61 3.08 23.72 -10.46
CA GLY A 61 2.88 25.15 -10.25
C GLY A 61 3.57 25.68 -9.00
N ILE A 62 3.61 24.90 -7.92
CA ILE A 62 4.29 25.26 -6.66
C ILE A 62 5.81 25.11 -6.82
N GLU A 63 6.29 23.99 -7.36
CA GLU A 63 7.72 23.72 -7.55
C GLU A 63 8.41 24.77 -8.43
N ASN A 64 7.71 25.22 -9.47
CA ASN A 64 8.23 26.18 -10.44
C ASN A 64 7.71 27.61 -10.17
N PHE A 65 7.13 27.86 -8.99
CA PHE A 65 6.63 29.17 -8.66
C PHE A 65 7.79 30.16 -8.49
N ASP A 66 7.77 31.21 -9.31
CA ASP A 66 8.72 32.30 -9.24
C ASP A 66 8.32 33.29 -8.14
N SER A 67 9.08 33.29 -7.04
CA SER A 67 8.85 34.15 -5.89
C SER A 67 8.98 35.64 -6.20
N SER A 68 9.65 36.03 -7.29
CA SER A 68 9.73 37.44 -7.73
C SER A 68 8.39 38.00 -8.20
N LYS A 69 7.42 37.13 -8.53
CA LYS A 69 6.04 37.51 -8.90
C LYS A 69 5.19 37.88 -7.69
N LEU A 70 5.67 37.65 -6.47
CA LEU A 70 4.97 38.10 -5.26
C LEU A 70 5.02 39.62 -5.16
N LYS A 71 3.87 40.21 -4.85
CA LYS A 71 3.79 41.66 -4.60
C LYS A 71 4.51 41.96 -3.29
N HIS A 72 5.22 43.09 -3.26
CA HIS A 72 5.82 43.58 -2.02
C HIS A 72 4.72 43.83 -0.98
N ALA A 73 4.95 43.33 0.23
CA ALA A 73 4.11 43.55 1.39
C ALA A 73 4.98 44.02 2.55
N GLU A 74 4.62 45.16 3.13
CA GLU A 74 5.25 45.68 4.35
C GLU A 74 4.55 45.08 5.57
N THR A 75 5.27 44.27 6.34
CA THR A 75 4.73 43.65 7.57
C THR A 75 4.98 44.56 8.77
N GLN A 76 3.92 45.09 9.38
CA GLN A 76 4.01 45.82 10.64
C GLN A 76 3.82 44.88 11.83
N GLU A 77 4.92 44.33 12.34
CA GLU A 77 4.90 43.52 13.56
C GLU A 77 4.85 44.42 14.80
N LYS A 78 3.66 44.55 15.40
CA LYS A 78 3.47 45.26 16.66
C LYS A 78 3.72 44.30 17.83
N ASN A 79 4.99 44.05 18.13
CA ASN A 79 5.42 43.32 19.32
C ASN A 79 6.16 44.26 20.29
N PRO A 80 5.47 45.25 20.91
CA PRO A 80 6.10 46.09 21.90
C PRO A 80 6.45 45.26 23.14
N LEU A 81 7.70 45.38 23.59
CA LEU A 81 8.07 44.81 24.88
C LEU A 81 7.30 45.51 26.01
N PRO A 82 6.89 44.77 27.06
CA PRO A 82 6.27 45.39 28.22
C PRO A 82 7.22 46.42 28.84
N THR A 83 6.68 47.55 29.26
CA THR A 83 7.48 48.59 29.93
C THR A 83 7.80 48.18 31.36
N LYS A 84 8.81 48.83 31.97
CA LYS A 84 9.24 48.53 33.34
C LYS A 84 8.09 48.65 34.35
N GLU A 85 7.19 49.61 34.13
CA GLU A 85 6.04 49.84 35.00
C GLU A 85 5.07 48.64 34.99
N ILE A 86 4.83 48.05 33.82
CA ILE A 86 3.96 46.88 33.66
C ILE A 86 4.61 45.65 34.34
N ILE A 87 5.91 45.45 34.11
CA ILE A 87 6.68 44.36 34.73
C ILE A 87 6.65 44.46 36.26
N ASP A 88 6.81 45.67 36.81
CA ASP A 88 6.81 45.89 38.25
C ASP A 88 5.41 45.80 38.85
N GLN A 89 4.36 46.10 38.09
CA GLN A 89 2.98 45.93 38.50
C GLN A 89 2.58 44.45 38.55
N GLU A 90 3.01 43.64 37.57
CA GLU A 90 2.81 42.19 37.59
C GLU A 90 3.59 41.49 38.70
N LYS A 91 4.83 41.92 38.98
CA LYS A 91 5.64 41.36 40.09
C LYS A 91 5.07 41.62 41.49
N LYS A 92 4.16 42.57 41.62
CA LYS A 92 3.52 42.95 42.90
C LYS A 92 2.15 42.27 43.12
N ALA A 93 1.60 41.63 42.10
CA ALA A 93 0.41 40.78 42.19
C ALA A 93 0.78 39.37 42.68
#